data_AF-A0ABD1AQ27-F1
#
_entry.id   AF-A0ABD1AQ27-F1
#
_cell.length_a   1.000
_cell.length_b   1.000
_cell.length_c   1.000
_cell.angle_alpha   90.00
_cell.angle_beta   90.00
_cell.angle_gamma   90.00
#
_symmetry.space_group_name_H-M   'P 1'
#
loop_
_entity.id
_entity.type
_entity.pdbx_description
1 polymer ?
#
loop_
_entity_poly.entity_id
_entity_poly.type
_entity_poly.pdbx_seq_one_letter_code
_entity_poly.pdbx_strand_id
1 'polypeptide(L)'
;MGRNLWAIMYVTVMILMIIQVVESNLHRVGGGRYTWNSDVNYSDWSNNQTFYSGDWLYFGFDRKIHNILQVNKSSYEKCIDTDFIFNITRGGRDVFQLVQPKPYYFICGRGFCLKGMKLAVNVLPQPPRSTPTSPITPASTAISLIHSNAFTVAILTLAFKVLYFD
;
A
#
# COMPACT_ATOMS: atom_id res chain seq x y z
N MET A 1 -27.00 14.25 31.24
CA MET A 1 -25.55 14.24 30.93
C MET A 1 -25.03 12.86 30.52
N GLY A 2 -25.38 11.76 31.20
CA GLY A 2 -24.78 10.43 30.97
C GLY A 2 -25.15 9.72 29.65
N ARG A 3 -26.42 9.75 29.21
CA ARG A 3 -26.86 9.01 28.00
C ARG A 3 -26.12 9.40 26.72
N ASN A 4 -25.79 10.69 26.56
CA ASN A 4 -25.08 11.20 25.39
C ASN A 4 -23.61 10.77 25.38
N LEU A 5 -22.99 10.61 26.55
CA LEU A 5 -21.60 10.13 26.66
C LEU A 5 -21.47 8.67 26.24
N TRP A 6 -22.45 7.83 26.60
CA TRP A 6 -22.50 6.42 26.17
C TRP A 6 -22.76 6.29 24.66
N ALA A 7 -23.64 7.12 24.10
CA ALA A 7 -23.87 7.17 22.67
C ALA A 7 -22.63 7.61 21.88
N ILE A 8 -21.94 8.67 22.34
CA ILE A 8 -20.70 9.13 21.72
C ILE A 8 -19.61 8.06 21.81
N MET A 9 -19.43 7.44 22.97
CA MET A 9 -18.47 6.35 23.17
C MET A 9 -18.78 5.14 22.26
N TYR A 10 -20.05 4.80 22.08
CA TYR A 10 -20.45 3.71 21.18
C TYR A 10 -20.16 4.06 19.72
N VAL A 11 -20.51 5.27 19.28
CA VAL A 11 -20.25 5.74 17.91
C VAL A 11 -18.74 5.80 17.61
N THR A 12 -17.91 6.28 18.54
CA THR A 12 -16.46 6.31 18.34
C THR A 12 -15.87 4.90 18.25
N VAL A 13 -16.33 3.96 19.09
CA VAL A 13 -15.92 2.55 19.01
C VAL A 13 -16.34 1.93 17.67
N MET A 14 -17.54 2.22 17.17
CA MET A 14 -18.00 1.73 15.86
C MET A 14 -17.20 2.33 14.70
N ILE A 15 -16.83 3.62 14.76
CA ILE A 15 -15.96 4.27 13.76
C ILE A 15 -14.58 3.61 13.73
N LEU A 16 -14.02 3.25 14.90
CA LEU A 16 -12.74 2.55 14.98
C LEU A 16 -12.81 1.11 14.41
N MET A 17 -13.95 0.44 14.51
CA MET A 17 -14.16 -0.89 13.91
C MET A 17 -14.32 -0.86 12.37
N ILE A 18 -14.62 0.31 11.78
CA ILE A 18 -14.75 0.47 10.31
C ILE A 18 -13.38 0.61 9.64
N ILE A 19 -12.27 0.72 10.39
CA ILE A 19 -10.92 0.79 9.81
C ILE A 19 -10.59 -0.57 9.18
N GLN A 20 -10.86 -0.64 7.88
CA GLN A 20 -10.53 -1.75 7.02
C GLN A 20 -9.00 -1.85 6.94
N VAL A 21 -8.42 -2.93 7.48
CA VAL A 21 -6.98 -3.23 7.35
C VAL A 21 -6.67 -3.43 5.86
N VAL A 22 -5.97 -2.48 5.24
CA VAL A 22 -5.47 -2.65 3.88
C VAL A 22 -4.24 -3.55 3.97
N GLU A 23 -4.32 -4.73 3.36
CA GLU A 23 -3.16 -5.60 3.22
C GLU A 23 -2.19 -4.92 2.25
N SER A 24 -0.96 -4.66 2.70
CA SER A 24 0.09 -4.03 1.90
C SER A 24 1.33 -4.91 1.89
N ASN A 25 1.95 -5.03 0.72
CA ASN A 25 3.17 -5.81 0.52
C ASN A 25 4.40 -4.92 0.48
N LEU A 26 5.53 -5.48 0.93
CA LEU A 26 6.84 -4.84 0.84
C LEU A 26 7.68 -5.50 -0.26
N HIS A 27 7.82 -4.81 -1.40
CA HIS A 27 8.65 -5.25 -2.51
C HIS A 27 10.09 -4.79 -2.32
N ARG A 28 11.00 -5.74 -2.14
CA ARG A 28 12.43 -5.48 -2.12
C ARG A 28 12.93 -5.28 -3.55
N VAL A 29 13.28 -4.05 -3.90
CA VAL A 29 13.66 -3.67 -5.25
C VAL A 29 14.90 -4.44 -5.68
N GLY A 30 14.79 -5.23 -6.76
CA GLY A 30 15.86 -6.12 -7.23
C GLY A 30 15.95 -7.47 -6.51
N GLY A 31 15.01 -7.80 -5.63
CA GLY A 31 14.86 -9.14 -5.03
C GLY A 31 15.68 -9.41 -3.76
N GLY A 32 16.54 -8.48 -3.32
CA GLY A 32 17.42 -8.66 -2.16
C GLY A 32 17.44 -7.49 -1.17
N ARG A 33 18.33 -7.57 -0.18
CA ARG A 33 18.46 -6.53 0.86
C ARG A 33 19.27 -5.31 0.40
N TYR A 34 20.22 -5.47 -0.50
CA TYR A 34 21.07 -4.37 -1.00
C TYR A 34 21.22 -4.47 -2.51
N THR A 35 20.08 -4.52 -3.20
CA THR A 35 19.98 -4.81 -4.64
C THR A 35 19.61 -3.58 -5.47
N TRP A 36 19.53 -2.38 -4.88
CA TRP A 36 19.56 -1.15 -5.67
C TRP A 36 21.02 -0.84 -6.05
N ASN A 37 21.49 -1.50 -7.12
CA ASN A 37 22.84 -1.44 -7.70
C ASN A 37 22.80 -1.56 -9.26
N SER A 38 23.93 -1.39 -9.96
CA SER A 38 24.01 -1.46 -11.43
C SER A 38 23.83 -2.86 -12.03
N ASP A 39 24.12 -3.91 -11.28
CA ASP A 39 24.24 -5.26 -11.83
C ASP A 39 22.91 -6.04 -11.81
N VAL A 40 21.80 -5.32 -11.60
CA VAL A 40 20.45 -5.89 -11.43
C VAL A 40 19.57 -5.49 -12.59
N ASN A 41 18.90 -6.48 -13.20
CA ASN A 41 17.88 -6.21 -14.22
C ASN A 41 16.54 -5.87 -13.55
N TYR A 42 16.28 -4.56 -13.37
CA TYR A 42 15.03 -4.09 -12.76
C TYR A 42 13.80 -4.30 -13.62
N SER A 43 13.94 -4.36 -14.94
CA SER A 43 12.83 -4.64 -15.85
C SER A 43 12.34 -6.08 -15.68
N ASP A 44 13.26 -7.04 -15.66
CA ASP A 44 12.90 -8.44 -15.40
C ASP A 44 12.31 -8.60 -14.00
N TRP A 45 12.91 -7.95 -13.00
CA TRP A 45 12.41 -7.97 -11.63
C TRP A 45 10.99 -7.39 -11.55
N SER A 46 10.73 -6.20 -12.10
CA SER A 46 9.42 -5.56 -11.97
C SER A 46 8.34 -6.26 -12.79
N ASN A 47 8.68 -6.87 -13.93
CA ASN A 47 7.76 -7.68 -14.73
C ASN A 47 7.30 -8.95 -13.99
N ASN A 48 8.11 -9.45 -13.06
CA ASN A 48 7.76 -10.61 -12.23
C ASN A 48 7.16 -10.22 -10.87
N GLN A 49 6.61 -9.00 -10.76
CA GLN A 49 5.94 -8.49 -9.57
C GLN A 49 4.58 -7.92 -9.95
N THR A 50 3.66 -7.89 -8.99
CA THR A 50 2.40 -7.16 -9.11
C THR A 50 2.35 -6.14 -7.99
N PHE A 51 2.09 -4.89 -8.34
CA PHE A 51 2.07 -3.78 -7.39
C PHE A 51 0.65 -3.25 -7.26
N TYR A 52 0.21 -3.07 -6.03
CA TYR A 52 -1.09 -2.50 -5.70
C TYR A 52 -0.95 -1.20 -4.91
N SER A 53 -2.00 -0.38 -4.98
CA SER A 53 -2.12 0.84 -4.21
C SER A 53 -2.08 0.52 -2.71
N GLY A 54 -1.07 1.04 -2.01
CA GLY A 54 -0.80 0.78 -0.59
C GLY A 54 0.50 0.03 -0.35
N ASP A 55 1.02 -0.66 -1.37
CA ASP A 55 2.29 -1.39 -1.30
C ASP A 55 3.49 -0.47 -1.11
N TRP A 56 4.60 -1.06 -0.66
CA TRP A 56 5.84 -0.38 -0.37
C TRP A 56 6.98 -0.91 -1.22
N LEU A 57 7.78 0.01 -1.75
CA LEU A 57 9.08 -0.31 -2.34
C LEU A 57 10.16 -0.12 -1.28
N TYR A 58 11.01 -1.13 -1.11
CA TYR A 58 12.21 -1.06 -0.29
C TYR A 58 13.45 -0.97 -1.19
N PHE A 59 14.23 0.09 -1.00
CA PHE A 59 15.50 0.29 -1.68
C PHE A 59 16.66 0.18 -0.69
N GLY A 60 17.47 -0.86 -0.85
CA GLY A 60 18.73 -1.03 -0.12
C GLY A 60 19.93 -0.78 -1.01
N PHE A 61 20.83 0.14 -0.60
CA PHE A 61 21.98 0.60 -1.38
C PHE A 61 23.05 1.27 -0.50
N ASP A 62 24.25 1.44 -1.05
CA ASP A 62 25.25 2.34 -0.46
C ASP A 62 24.92 3.80 -0.80
N ARG A 63 24.49 4.56 0.22
CA ARG A 63 24.17 6.00 0.14
C ARG A 63 25.35 6.86 -0.36
N LYS A 64 26.59 6.43 -0.21
CA LYS A 64 27.76 7.18 -0.71
C LYS A 64 27.88 7.09 -2.23
N ILE A 65 27.33 6.04 -2.83
CA ILE A 65 27.47 5.76 -4.26
C ILE A 65 26.17 6.08 -5.01
N HIS A 66 25.03 5.68 -4.45
CA HIS A 66 23.74 5.77 -5.14
C HIS A 66 22.75 6.69 -4.43
N ASN A 67 21.73 7.08 -5.17
CA ASN A 67 20.55 7.79 -4.69
C ASN A 67 19.30 7.24 -5.40
N ILE A 68 18.13 7.69 -4.98
CA ILE A 68 16.84 7.32 -5.53
C ILE A 68 16.04 8.60 -5.74
N LEU A 69 15.72 8.87 -7.01
CA LEU A 69 14.88 9.98 -7.42
C LEU A 69 13.62 9.42 -8.09
N GLN A 70 12.45 9.85 -7.64
CA GLN A 70 11.21 9.67 -8.38
C GLN A 70 11.15 10.75 -9.46
N VAL A 71 10.86 10.33 -10.69
CA VAL A 71 10.84 11.21 -11.86
C VAL A 71 9.60 10.96 -12.71
N ASN A 72 9.36 11.83 -13.70
CA ASN A 72 8.36 11.58 -14.73
C ASN A 72 8.88 10.59 -15.80
N LYS A 73 7.99 10.15 -16.71
CA LYS A 73 8.33 9.18 -17.77
C LYS A 73 9.46 9.66 -18.69
N SER A 74 9.42 10.92 -19.15
CA SER A 74 10.45 11.47 -20.05
C SER A 74 11.82 11.51 -19.37
N SER A 75 11.87 11.95 -18.12
CA SER A 75 13.09 11.99 -17.32
C SER A 75 13.63 10.58 -17.03
N TYR A 76 12.76 9.58 -16.88
CA TYR A 76 13.17 8.17 -16.76
C TYR A 76 13.76 7.60 -18.06
N GLU A 77 13.17 7.93 -19.21
CA GLU A 77 13.65 7.48 -20.52
C GLU A 77 15.02 8.09 -20.84
N LYS A 78 15.17 9.40 -20.58
CA LYS A 78 16.37 10.18 -20.89
C LYS A 78 17.38 10.25 -19.75
N CYS A 79 17.09 9.65 -18.60
CA CYS A 79 17.91 9.73 -17.38
C CYS A 79 18.20 11.18 -16.92
N ILE A 80 17.19 12.04 -16.94
CA ILE A 80 17.27 13.43 -16.44
C ILE A 80 17.02 13.41 -14.93
N ASP A 81 17.99 13.91 -14.16
CA ASP A 81 17.99 13.88 -12.70
C ASP A 81 17.80 15.27 -12.05
N THR A 82 17.71 16.34 -12.83
CA THR A 82 17.50 17.72 -12.34
C THR A 82 16.05 18.01 -11.98
N ASP A 83 15.10 17.46 -12.74
CA ASP A 83 13.66 17.75 -12.63
C ASP A 83 12.92 16.61 -11.91
N PHE A 84 13.50 16.13 -10.80
CA PHE A 84 12.90 15.06 -10.03
C PHE A 84 11.65 15.54 -9.27
N ILE A 85 10.66 14.66 -9.17
CA ILE A 85 9.42 14.91 -8.42
C ILE A 85 9.71 14.84 -6.93
N PHE A 86 10.47 13.82 -6.52
CA PHE A 86 10.77 13.58 -5.12
C PHE A 86 12.11 12.85 -4.95
N ASN A 87 12.90 13.27 -3.96
CA ASN A 87 14.13 12.58 -3.57
C ASN A 87 13.84 11.68 -2.38
N ILE A 88 13.92 10.37 -2.59
CA ILE A 88 13.62 9.34 -1.58
C ILE A 88 14.82 9.10 -0.66
N THR A 89 16.02 9.49 -1.10
CA THR A 89 17.30 9.14 -0.47
C THR A 89 17.41 9.70 0.94
N ARG A 90 17.57 8.82 1.94
CA ARG A 90 17.85 9.18 3.32
C ARG A 90 19.06 8.42 3.83
N GLY A 91 18.92 7.12 4.11
CA GLY A 91 19.91 6.34 4.86
C GLY A 91 20.52 5.16 4.11
N GLY A 92 20.06 4.84 2.89
CA GLY A 92 20.50 3.62 2.18
C GLY A 92 19.63 2.39 2.45
N ARG A 93 18.56 2.55 3.23
CA ARG A 93 17.52 1.53 3.50
C ARG A 93 16.17 2.25 3.47
N ASP A 94 15.87 2.82 2.32
CA ASP A 94 14.82 3.80 2.17
C ASP A 94 13.57 3.14 1.58
N VAL A 95 12.40 3.64 1.96
CA VAL A 95 11.11 3.10 1.53
C VAL A 95 10.26 4.15 0.85
N PHE A 96 9.43 3.72 -0.08
CA PHE A 96 8.48 4.57 -0.79
C PHE A 96 7.13 3.86 -0.91
N GLN A 97 6.04 4.53 -0.50
CA GLN A 97 4.69 3.98 -0.59
C GLN A 97 4.05 4.29 -1.95
N LEU A 98 3.46 3.28 -2.57
CA LEU A 98 2.73 3.38 -3.83
C LEU A 98 1.27 3.73 -3.54
N VAL A 99 0.99 5.02 -3.35
CA VAL A 99 -0.32 5.47 -2.86
C VAL A 99 -1.41 5.52 -3.94
N GLN A 100 -1.05 5.73 -5.20
CA GLN A 100 -2.02 5.90 -6.30
C GLN A 100 -1.87 4.78 -7.32
N PRO A 101 -2.98 4.31 -7.92
CA PRO A 101 -2.93 3.33 -9.02
C PRO A 101 -2.49 4.03 -10.31
N LYS A 102 -1.17 4.09 -10.53
CA LYS A 102 -0.55 4.70 -11.71
C LYS A 102 0.86 4.18 -11.94
N PRO A 103 1.48 4.50 -13.09
CA PRO A 103 2.91 4.29 -13.28
C PRO A 103 3.77 5.17 -12.36
N TYR A 104 4.81 4.58 -11.77
CA TYR A 104 5.88 5.28 -11.06
C TYR A 104 7.23 4.97 -11.70
N TYR A 105 8.10 5.97 -11.74
CA TYR A 105 9.43 5.86 -12.34
C TYR A 105 10.48 6.35 -11.35
N PHE A 106 11.54 5.56 -11.20
CA PHE A 106 12.65 5.82 -10.29
C PHE A 106 13.98 5.68 -11.02
N ILE A 107 14.94 6.55 -10.70
CA ILE A 107 16.29 6.51 -11.27
C ILE A 107 17.35 6.71 -10.18
N CYS A 108 18.55 6.19 -10.43
CA CYS A 108 19.75 6.66 -9.75
C CYS A 108 20.34 7.85 -10.52
N GLY A 109 20.23 9.06 -9.95
CA GLY A 109 20.74 10.30 -10.54
C GLY A 109 22.27 10.43 -10.54
N ARG A 110 23.00 9.61 -9.78
CA ARG A 110 24.48 9.67 -9.73
C ARG A 110 25.19 9.01 -10.92
N GLY A 111 24.64 9.12 -12.13
CA GLY A 111 25.25 8.62 -13.36
C GLY A 111 25.07 7.12 -13.64
N PHE A 112 24.29 6.40 -12.83
CA PHE A 112 24.03 4.96 -13.02
C PHE A 112 22.72 4.67 -13.76
N CYS A 113 21.85 5.67 -13.97
CA CYS A 113 20.59 5.47 -14.70
C CYS A 113 20.81 4.91 -16.13
N LEU A 114 21.76 5.47 -16.88
CA LEU A 114 22.09 4.99 -18.24
C LEU A 114 22.74 3.59 -18.24
N LYS A 115 23.25 3.15 -17.08
CA LYS A 115 23.78 1.80 -16.87
C LYS A 115 22.70 0.81 -16.44
N GLY A 116 21.43 1.17 -16.56
CA GLY A 116 20.29 0.31 -16.22
C GLY A 116 19.77 0.49 -14.79
N MET A 117 20.36 1.36 -13.97
CA MET A 117 19.92 1.59 -12.59
C MET A 117 18.70 2.53 -12.53
N LYS A 118 17.59 2.01 -13.04
CA LYS A 118 16.29 2.67 -13.15
C LYS A 118 15.17 1.65 -13.07
N LEU A 119 14.06 2.02 -12.43
CA LEU A 119 12.90 1.16 -12.21
C LEU A 119 11.62 1.84 -12.71
N ALA A 120 10.82 1.10 -13.47
CA ALA A 120 9.45 1.46 -13.78
C ALA A 120 8.52 0.41 -13.14
N VAL A 121 7.50 0.88 -12.43
CA VAL A 121 6.45 0.02 -11.86
C VAL A 121 5.08 0.56 -12.28
N ASN A 122 4.16 -0.35 -12.60
CA ASN A 122 2.77 -0.02 -12.88
C ASN A 122 1.91 -0.48 -11.69
N VAL A 123 1.28 0.48 -11.01
CA VAL A 123 0.51 0.21 -9.78
C VAL A 123 -0.97 0.08 -10.11
N LEU A 124 -1.57 -1.01 -9.66
CA LEU A 124 -2.98 -1.30 -9.84
C LEU A 124 -3.81 -0.82 -8.63
N PRO A 125 -5.11 -0.55 -8.80
CA PRO A 125 -6.00 -0.37 -7.67
C PRO A 125 -6.00 -1.62 -6.79
N GLN A 126 -6.14 -1.45 -5.48
CA GLN A 126 -6.26 -2.60 -4.57
C GLN A 126 -7.48 -3.45 -4.99
N PRO A 127 -7.32 -4.77 -5.15
CA PRO A 127 -8.45 -5.62 -5.47
C PRO A 127 -9.46 -5.60 -4.30
N PRO A 128 -10.76 -5.75 -4.59
CA PRO A 128 -11.74 -5.91 -3.54
C PRO A 128 -11.36 -7.13 -2.71
N ARG A 129 -11.34 -6.98 -1.38
CA ARG A 129 -11.05 -8.12 -0.49
C ARG A 129 -12.07 -9.22 -0.75
N SER A 130 -11.61 -10.39 -1.16
CA SER A 130 -12.44 -11.59 -1.23
C SER A 130 -12.91 -11.90 0.19
N THR A 131 -14.22 -11.78 0.41
CA THR A 131 -14.85 -12.36 1.60
C THR A 131 -14.63 -13.88 1.55
N PRO A 132 -14.18 -14.52 2.64
CA PRO A 132 -14.08 -15.98 2.66
C PRO A 132 -15.48 -16.56 2.47
N THR A 133 -15.76 -17.10 1.29
CA THR A 133 -16.91 -18.00 1.08
C THR A 133 -16.47 -19.35 1.60
N SER A 134 -16.78 -19.66 2.86
CA SER A 134 -16.51 -20.97 3.44
C SER A 134 -17.29 -22.04 2.66
N PRO A 135 -16.66 -23.15 2.23
CA PRO A 135 -17.38 -24.34 1.82
C PRO A 135 -18.20 -24.87 3.00
N ILE A 136 -19.48 -25.15 2.77
CA ILE A 136 -20.39 -25.71 3.78
C ILE A 136 -19.99 -27.18 4.00
N THR A 137 -19.22 -27.45 5.06
CA THR A 137 -19.03 -28.80 5.61
C THR A 137 -19.60 -28.81 7.02
N PRO A 138 -20.46 -29.78 7.41
CA PRO A 138 -21.10 -29.76 8.71
C PRO A 138 -20.14 -30.19 9.84
N ALA A 139 -20.29 -29.51 10.97
CA ALA A 139 -19.82 -29.81 12.33
C ALA A 139 -18.33 -29.54 12.68
N SER A 140 -18.05 -28.36 13.24
CA SER A 140 -17.61 -28.22 14.64
C SER A 140 -17.64 -26.75 15.05
N THR A 141 -18.08 -26.51 16.28
CA THR A 141 -18.43 -25.22 16.87
C THR A 141 -17.21 -24.31 17.02
N ALA A 142 -17.06 -23.33 16.14
CA ALA A 142 -16.26 -22.13 16.39
C ALA A 142 -17.18 -20.93 16.25
N ILE A 143 -17.50 -20.26 17.36
CA ILE A 143 -18.24 -19.00 17.35
C ILE A 143 -17.30 -17.93 16.82
N SER A 144 -17.22 -17.80 15.50
CA SER A 144 -16.70 -16.60 14.86
C SER A 144 -17.84 -15.59 14.78
N LEU A 145 -17.75 -14.52 15.56
CA LEU A 145 -18.62 -13.34 15.45
C LEU A 145 -18.36 -12.62 14.12
N ILE A 146 -19.03 -13.07 13.06
CA ILE A 146 -18.94 -12.49 11.72
C ILE A 146 -19.88 -11.29 11.66
N HIS A 147 -19.32 -10.07 11.68
CA HIS A 147 -20.05 -8.86 11.30
C HIS A 147 -20.23 -8.83 9.79
N SER A 148 -21.37 -9.28 9.29
CA SER A 148 -21.75 -9.06 7.90
C SER A 148 -22.16 -7.59 7.69
N ASN A 149 -21.89 -7.04 6.50
CA ASN A 149 -22.35 -5.71 6.12
C ASN A 149 -23.89 -5.56 6.15
N ALA A 150 -24.64 -6.67 6.20
CA ALA A 150 -26.09 -6.65 6.37
C ALA A 150 -26.48 -6.46 7.85
N PHE A 151 -25.70 -7.03 8.79
CA PHE A 151 -25.91 -6.82 10.22
C PHE A 151 -25.61 -5.38 10.64
N THR A 152 -24.60 -4.74 10.04
CA THR A 152 -24.27 -3.33 10.34
C THR A 152 -25.33 -2.35 9.85
N VAL A 153 -25.95 -2.59 8.68
CA VAL A 153 -27.09 -1.78 8.19
C VAL A 153 -28.34 -1.98 9.05
N ALA A 154 -28.62 -3.22 9.49
CA ALA A 154 -29.72 -3.50 10.41
C ALA A 154 -29.51 -2.84 11.79
N ILE A 155 -28.29 -2.85 12.31
CA ILE A 155 -27.97 -2.22 13.61
C ILE A 155 -27.97 -0.69 13.49
N LEU A 156 -27.48 -0.11 12.38
CA LEU A 156 -27.54 1.33 12.13
C LEU A 156 -28.99 1.82 12.00
N THR A 157 -29.86 1.09 11.31
CA THR A 157 -31.28 1.45 11.18
C THR A 157 -32.04 1.31 12.50
N LEU A 158 -31.72 0.29 13.32
CA LEU A 158 -32.26 0.14 14.68
C LEU A 158 -31.78 1.26 15.61
N ALA A 159 -30.49 1.61 15.57
CA ALA A 159 -29.94 2.72 16.34
C ALA A 159 -30.53 4.06 15.92
N PHE A 160 -30.74 4.29 14.61
CA PHE A 160 -31.40 5.50 14.11
C PHE A 160 -32.85 5.60 14.58
N LYS A 161 -33.60 4.48 14.63
CA LYS A 161 -34.94 4.46 15.22
C LYS A 161 -34.92 4.80 16.71
N VAL A 162 -34.01 4.22 17.49
CA VAL A 162 -33.91 4.46 18.94
C VAL A 162 -33.42 5.88 19.28
N LEU A 163 -32.62 6.52 18.41
CA LEU A 163 -32.08 7.86 18.65
C LEU A 163 -32.99 9.00 18.17
N TYR A 164 -33.85 8.75 17.18
CA TYR A 164 -34.64 9.80 16.52
C TYR A 164 -36.15 9.63 16.64
N PHE A 165 -36.65 8.46 17.09
CA PHE A 165 -38.08 8.17 17.20
C PHE A 165 -38.55 7.79 18.63
N ASP A 166 -37.76 8.09 19.67
CA ASP A 166 -38.24 8.16 21.07
C ASP A 166 -38.29 9.62 21.56
#